data_AF-A0A554WSJ8-F1
#
_entry.id   AF-A0A554WSJ8-F1
#
_cell.length_a   1.000
_cell.length_b   1.000
_cell.length_c   1.000
_cell.angle_alpha   90.00
_cell.angle_beta   90.00
_cell.angle_gamma   90.00
#
_symmetry.space_group_name_H-M   'P 1'
#
loop_
_entity.id
_entity.type
_entity.pdbx_description
1 polymer ?
#
loop_
_entity_poly.entity_id
_entity_poly.type
_entity_poly.pdbx_seq_one_letter_code
_entity_poly.pdbx_strand_id
1 'polypeptide(L)'
;MWLTAPFDAELIDRLNRAQAGVVPSPAHPLVCPRARDGRHALAGGYVGTLVAQRRGLVCPSCGHVQAWVPASVLAAAERVSDEPAACAAQRIERMRQGALEDFRALVRDGHLSAQPMVETLEAMAPRPAAREAAPAGAAELALAA
;
A
#
# COMPACT_ATOMS: atom_id res chain seq x y z
N MET A 1 8.81 -22.26 -1.57
CA MET A 1 9.85 -21.30 -2.02
C MET A 1 9.78 -20.06 -1.16
N TRP A 2 10.93 -19.51 -0.77
CA TRP A 2 11.04 -18.32 0.08
C TRP A 2 11.63 -17.16 -0.73
N LEU A 3 11.15 -15.94 -0.49
CA LEU A 3 11.78 -14.71 -0.94
C LEU A 3 12.56 -14.15 0.24
N THR A 4 13.80 -13.72 0.02
CA THR A 4 14.68 -13.21 1.08
C THR A 4 15.15 -11.81 0.75
N ALA A 5 15.30 -10.97 1.77
CA ALA A 5 15.88 -9.65 1.61
C ALA A 5 17.34 -9.75 1.09
N PRO A 6 17.83 -8.76 0.31
CA PRO A 6 17.20 -7.47 0.06
C PRO A 6 16.05 -7.53 -0.94
N PHE A 7 14.93 -6.89 -0.61
CA PHE A 7 13.81 -6.72 -1.55
C PHE A 7 14.06 -5.51 -2.45
N ASP A 8 13.80 -5.65 -3.74
CA ASP A 8 13.79 -4.53 -4.69
C ASP A 8 12.47 -3.73 -4.59
N ALA A 9 12.40 -2.62 -5.33
CA ALA A 9 11.26 -1.71 -5.28
C ALA A 9 9.95 -2.36 -5.77
N GLU A 10 10.03 -3.21 -6.80
CA GLU A 10 8.86 -3.89 -7.36
C GLU A 10 8.30 -4.91 -6.36
N LEU A 11 9.18 -5.69 -5.73
CA LEU A 11 8.80 -6.65 -4.71
C LEU A 11 8.23 -5.97 -3.47
N ILE A 12 8.78 -4.82 -3.07
CA ILE A 12 8.25 -4.02 -1.96
C ILE A 12 6.82 -3.56 -2.26
N ASP A 13 6.57 -2.98 -3.43
CA ASP A 13 5.23 -2.53 -3.85
C ASP A 13 4.23 -3.69 -3.83
N ARG A 14 4.57 -4.82 -4.48
CA ARG A 14 3.70 -6.01 -4.53
C ARG A 14 3.39 -6.56 -3.14
N LEU A 15 4.40 -6.67 -2.27
CA LEU A 15 4.21 -7.14 -0.90
C LEU A 15 3.35 -6.17 -0.09
N ASN A 16 3.59 -4.86 -0.17
CA ASN A 16 2.81 -3.87 0.56
C ASN A 16 1.34 -3.88 0.13
N ARG A 17 1.06 -4.00 -1.17
CA ARG A 17 -0.30 -4.16 -1.68
C ARG A 17 -0.99 -5.41 -1.12
N ALA A 18 -0.27 -6.53 -1.09
CA ALA A 18 -0.78 -7.77 -0.51
C ALA A 18 -1.06 -7.63 1.00
N GLN A 19 -0.15 -7.00 1.75
CA GLN A 19 -0.31 -6.75 3.20
C GLN A 19 -1.48 -5.79 3.50
N ALA A 20 -1.73 -4.78 2.66
CA ALA A 20 -2.86 -3.87 2.81
C ALA A 20 -4.19 -4.44 2.28
N GLY A 21 -4.18 -5.65 1.68
CA GLY A 21 -5.39 -6.26 1.12
C GLY A 21 -5.93 -5.57 -0.14
N VAL A 22 -5.12 -4.75 -0.79
CA VAL A 22 -5.51 -3.96 -1.98
C VAL A 22 -5.19 -4.71 -3.28
N VAL A 23 -5.55 -5.99 -3.29
CA VAL A 23 -5.25 -6.95 -4.36
C VAL A 23 -6.53 -7.73 -4.75
N PRO A 24 -6.56 -8.38 -5.94
CA PRO A 24 -7.71 -9.15 -6.38
C PRO A 24 -8.14 -10.27 -5.43
N SER A 25 -7.18 -10.97 -4.80
CA SER A 25 -7.47 -12.02 -3.82
C SER A 25 -6.71 -11.77 -2.52
N PRO A 26 -7.27 -10.97 -1.59
CA PRO A 26 -6.57 -10.62 -0.36
C PRO A 26 -6.45 -11.85 0.55
N ALA A 27 -5.25 -12.04 1.10
CA ALA A 27 -4.99 -12.99 2.18
C ALA A 27 -4.81 -12.24 3.50
N HIS A 28 -4.86 -12.96 4.63
CA HIS A 28 -4.49 -12.36 5.90
C HIS A 28 -3.04 -11.85 5.84
N PRO A 29 -2.78 -10.61 6.28
CA PRO A 29 -1.44 -10.06 6.28
C PRO A 29 -0.56 -10.83 7.25
N LEU A 30 0.75 -10.70 7.02
CA LEU A 30 1.74 -11.13 7.97
C LEU A 30 1.82 -10.07 9.07
N VAL A 31 1.64 -10.53 10.30
CA VAL A 31 1.64 -9.69 11.50
C VAL A 31 2.87 -9.96 12.32
N CYS A 32 3.29 -8.96 13.10
CA CYS A 32 4.40 -9.10 14.02
C CYS A 32 4.15 -10.23 15.02
N PRO A 33 5.13 -11.12 15.29
CA PRO A 33 4.98 -12.15 16.32
C PRO A 33 4.77 -11.58 17.73
N ARG A 34 5.08 -10.30 17.94
CA ARG A 34 4.90 -9.57 19.20
C ARG A 34 3.59 -8.78 19.26
N ALA A 35 2.72 -8.87 18.25
CA ALA A 35 1.52 -8.05 18.13
C ALA A 35 0.54 -8.14 19.33
N ARG A 36 0.58 -9.24 20.09
CA ARG A 36 -0.30 -9.48 21.24
C ARG A 36 0.20 -8.86 22.55
N ASP A 37 1.26 -8.06 22.53
CA ASP A 37 1.80 -7.38 23.71
C ASP A 37 1.00 -6.11 24.12
N GLY A 38 -0.04 -5.74 23.37
CA GLY A 38 -0.87 -4.56 23.61
C GLY A 38 -0.25 -3.23 23.19
N ARG A 39 0.93 -3.24 22.55
CA ARG A 39 1.68 -2.03 22.13
C ARG A 39 1.76 -1.86 20.62
N HIS A 40 1.20 -2.80 19.87
CA HIS A 40 1.20 -2.77 18.41
C HIS A 40 -0.01 -2.04 17.89
N ALA A 41 0.21 -1.23 16.86
CA ALA A 41 -0.84 -0.44 16.28
C ALA A 41 -1.75 -1.28 15.36
N LEU A 42 -3.02 -0.89 15.29
CA LEU A 42 -3.99 -1.39 14.34
C LEU A 42 -3.83 -0.61 13.03
N ALA A 43 -3.49 -1.30 11.93
CA ALA A 43 -3.45 -0.68 10.62
C ALA A 43 -3.74 -1.68 9.50
N GLY A 44 -4.53 -1.24 8.51
CA GLY A 44 -5.00 -2.11 7.43
C GLY A 44 -5.96 -3.20 7.94
N GLY A 45 -6.65 -2.94 9.05
CA GLY A 45 -7.58 -3.87 9.70
C GLY A 45 -6.94 -4.94 10.59
N TYR A 46 -5.62 -4.96 10.76
CA TYR A 46 -4.92 -5.94 11.61
C TYR A 46 -3.92 -5.28 12.57
N VAL A 47 -3.77 -5.88 13.75
CA VAL A 47 -2.80 -5.43 14.76
C VAL A 47 -1.41 -5.93 14.39
N GLY A 48 -0.46 -5.00 14.26
CA GLY A 48 0.94 -5.31 14.02
C GLY A 48 1.27 -5.74 12.59
N THR A 49 0.46 -5.33 11.60
CA THR A 49 0.74 -5.53 10.16
C THR A 49 2.17 -5.14 9.81
N LEU A 50 2.89 -6.02 9.10
CA LEU A 50 4.25 -5.77 8.68
C LEU A 50 4.29 -4.98 7.36
N VAL A 51 5.28 -4.09 7.25
CA VAL A 51 5.50 -3.25 6.06
C VAL A 51 6.76 -3.73 5.35
N ALA A 52 6.65 -4.01 4.06
CA ALA A 52 7.78 -4.40 3.23
C ALA A 52 8.75 -3.24 3.04
N GLN A 53 10.03 -3.54 3.23
CA GLN A 53 11.16 -2.64 3.05
C GLN A 53 12.32 -3.42 2.42
N ARG A 54 13.35 -2.71 1.97
CA ARG A 54 14.56 -3.34 1.40
C ARG A 54 15.16 -4.41 2.33
N ARG A 55 15.12 -4.21 3.65
CA ARG A 55 15.67 -5.14 4.64
C ARG A 55 14.75 -6.29 5.04
N GLY A 56 13.53 -6.36 4.52
CA GLY A 56 12.52 -7.36 4.90
C GLY A 56 11.17 -6.75 5.26
N LEU A 57 10.31 -7.56 5.85
CA LEU A 57 9.04 -7.13 6.45
C LEU A 57 9.31 -6.55 7.85
N VAL A 58 8.89 -5.31 8.07
CA VAL A 58 9.22 -4.54 9.28
C VAL A 58 7.94 -4.18 10.04
N CYS A 59 7.93 -4.43 11.34
CA CYS A 59 6.84 -3.99 12.20
C CYS A 59 6.98 -2.47 12.51
N PRO A 60 5.95 -1.65 12.23
CA PRO A 60 6.00 -0.23 12.54
C PRO A 60 6.12 0.11 14.02
N SER A 61 5.56 -0.73 14.90
CA SER A 61 5.47 -0.45 16.34
C SER A 61 6.73 -0.80 17.11
N CYS A 62 7.37 -1.94 16.82
CA CYS A 62 8.51 -2.43 17.60
C CYS A 62 9.80 -2.63 16.80
N GLY A 63 9.79 -2.35 15.49
CA GLY A 63 10.95 -2.48 14.63
C GLY A 63 11.40 -3.92 14.34
N HIS A 64 10.61 -4.93 14.75
CA HIS A 64 10.88 -6.32 14.40
C HIS A 64 11.04 -6.47 12.88
N VAL A 65 12.04 -7.24 12.44
CA VAL A 65 12.32 -7.49 11.02
C VAL A 65 12.24 -8.98 10.74
N GLN A 66 11.46 -9.35 9.73
CA GLN A 66 11.46 -10.67 9.12
C GLN A 66 12.08 -10.56 7.73
N ALA A 67 13.30 -11.07 7.57
CA ALA A 67 14.08 -10.96 6.34
C ALA A 67 13.66 -11.96 5.23
N TRP A 68 12.59 -12.69 5.44
CA TRP A 68 12.08 -13.70 4.51
C TRP A 68 10.55 -13.68 4.45
N VAL A 69 9.98 -14.13 3.35
CA VAL A 69 8.52 -14.25 3.17
C VAL A 69 8.20 -15.46 2.29
N PRO A 70 7.15 -16.25 2.59
CA PRO A 70 6.73 -17.32 1.68
C PRO A 70 6.31 -16.72 0.33
N ALA A 71 6.81 -17.27 -0.78
CA ALA A 71 6.41 -16.83 -2.12
C ALA A 71 4.89 -17.00 -2.36
N SER A 72 4.24 -17.87 -1.60
CA SER A 72 2.78 -18.07 -1.63
C SER A 72 1.97 -16.84 -1.23
N VAL A 73 2.56 -15.87 -0.51
CA VAL A 73 1.88 -14.60 -0.18
C VAL A 73 1.54 -13.82 -1.46
N LEU A 74 2.49 -13.70 -2.39
CA LEU A 74 2.26 -13.02 -3.66
C LEU A 74 1.41 -13.84 -4.62
N ALA A 75 1.68 -15.16 -4.71
CA ALA A 75 0.86 -16.05 -5.51
C ALA A 75 -0.62 -16.03 -5.07
N ALA A 76 -0.88 -15.86 -3.76
CA ALA A 76 -2.23 -15.66 -3.26
C ALA A 76 -2.83 -14.34 -3.73
N ALA A 77 -2.10 -13.24 -3.56
CA ALA A 77 -2.54 -11.89 -3.95
C ALA A 77 -2.89 -11.77 -5.43
N GLU A 78 -2.18 -12.50 -6.28
CA GLU A 78 -2.30 -12.45 -7.75
C GLU A 78 -3.33 -13.42 -8.33
N ARG A 79 -3.99 -14.24 -7.48
CA ARG A 79 -5.05 -15.12 -7.96
C ARG A 79 -6.19 -14.32 -8.56
N VAL A 80 -6.64 -14.78 -9.72
CA VAL A 80 -7.86 -14.26 -10.37
C VAL A 80 -9.02 -14.45 -9.40
N SER A 81 -9.81 -13.40 -9.24
CA SER A 81 -11.05 -13.44 -8.48
C SER A 81 -12.21 -13.63 -9.45
N ASP A 82 -13.19 -14.46 -9.09
CA ASP A 82 -14.46 -14.60 -9.83
C ASP A 82 -15.37 -13.37 -9.64
N GLU A 83 -14.96 -12.41 -8.79
CA GLU A 83 -15.68 -11.17 -8.58
C GLU A 83 -15.66 -10.29 -9.85
N PRO A 84 -16.80 -9.67 -10.23
CA PRO A 84 -16.82 -8.71 -11.33
C PRO A 84 -15.79 -7.59 -11.13
N ALA A 85 -15.08 -7.24 -12.20
CA ALA A 85 -13.96 -6.29 -12.13
C ALA A 85 -14.33 -4.93 -11.50
N ALA A 86 -15.54 -4.43 -11.77
CA ALA A 86 -16.03 -3.18 -11.17
C ALA A 86 -16.23 -3.29 -9.64
N CYS A 87 -16.74 -4.42 -9.17
CA CYS A 87 -16.90 -4.69 -7.73
C CYS A 87 -15.53 -4.82 -7.06
N ALA A 88 -14.62 -5.57 -7.68
CA ALA A 88 -13.26 -5.74 -7.19
C ALA A 88 -12.52 -4.39 -7.09
N ALA A 89 -12.68 -3.52 -8.09
CA ALA A 89 -12.10 -2.17 -8.08
C ALA A 89 -12.67 -1.31 -6.95
N GLN A 90 -13.98 -1.31 -6.73
CA GLN A 90 -14.60 -0.57 -5.63
C GLN A 90 -14.16 -1.08 -4.26
N ARG A 91 -14.03 -2.41 -4.11
CA ARG A 91 -13.52 -3.03 -2.88
C ARG A 91 -12.08 -2.63 -2.63
N ILE A 92 -11.22 -2.75 -3.64
CA ILE A 92 -9.79 -2.38 -3.55
C ILE A 92 -9.65 -0.90 -3.18
N GLU A 93 -10.42 0.00 -3.80
CA GLU A 93 -10.36 1.43 -3.48
C GLU A 93 -10.77 1.73 -2.03
N ARG A 94 -11.84 1.09 -1.55
CA ARG A 94 -12.28 1.23 -0.15
C ARG A 94 -11.22 0.75 0.83
N MET A 95 -10.64 -0.43 0.57
CA MET A 95 -9.55 -0.98 1.38
C MET A 95 -8.32 -0.09 1.35
N ARG A 96 -7.99 0.47 0.18
CA ARG A 96 -6.86 1.38 -0.02
C ARG A 96 -7.02 2.64 0.81
N GLN A 97 -8.20 3.27 0.79
CA GLN A 97 -8.47 4.46 1.60
C GLN A 97 -8.35 4.18 3.10
N GLY A 98 -9.00 3.13 3.60
CA GLY A 98 -8.91 2.77 5.02
C GLY A 98 -7.47 2.46 5.46
N ALA A 99 -6.77 1.61 4.71
CA ALA A 99 -5.37 1.31 5.00
C ALA A 99 -4.48 2.57 4.93
N LEU A 100 -4.68 3.44 3.94
CA LEU A 100 -3.90 4.66 3.79
C LEU A 100 -4.09 5.61 4.98
N GLU A 101 -5.32 5.76 5.46
CA GLU A 101 -5.63 6.57 6.65
C GLU A 101 -4.95 6.02 7.90
N ASP A 102 -5.05 4.70 8.12
CA ASP A 102 -4.39 4.00 9.23
C ASP A 102 -2.88 4.21 9.21
N PHE A 103 -2.22 3.91 8.08
CA PHE A 103 -0.76 4.01 7.98
C PHE A 103 -0.27 5.46 8.03
N ARG A 104 -1.04 6.43 7.52
CA ARG A 104 -0.73 7.86 7.71
C ARG A 104 -0.82 8.27 9.18
N ALA A 105 -1.78 7.73 9.94
CA ALA A 105 -1.84 7.97 11.38
C ALA A 105 -0.58 7.45 12.08
N LEU A 106 -0.12 6.23 11.74
CA LEU A 106 1.12 5.68 12.28
C LEU A 106 2.34 6.56 11.99
N VAL A 107 2.47 7.06 10.76
CA VAL A 107 3.57 7.96 10.40
C VAL A 107 3.53 9.25 11.22
N ARG A 108 2.33 9.84 11.42
CA ARG A 108 2.16 11.03 12.28
C ARG A 108 2.53 10.76 13.73
N ASP A 109 2.28 9.55 14.22
CA ASP A 109 2.65 9.10 15.57
C ASP A 109 4.14 8.74 15.70
N GLY A 110 4.94 8.92 14.65
CA GLY A 110 6.38 8.71 14.65
C GLY A 110 6.84 7.32 14.21
N HIS A 111 5.93 6.44 13.80
CA HIS A 111 6.25 5.11 13.27
C HIS A 111 6.70 5.18 11.80
N LEU A 112 7.83 5.85 11.53
CA LEU A 112 8.31 6.14 10.17
C LEU A 112 8.54 4.90 9.31
N SER A 113 8.74 3.71 9.90
CA SER A 113 8.79 2.44 9.16
C SER A 113 7.48 2.08 8.43
N ALA A 114 6.37 2.77 8.71
CA ALA A 114 5.11 2.67 7.96
C ALA A 114 5.13 3.45 6.63
N GLN A 115 6.06 4.38 6.44
CA GLN A 115 6.11 5.27 5.28
C GLN A 115 6.08 4.54 3.91
N PRO A 116 6.81 3.43 3.69
CA PRO A 116 6.76 2.72 2.41
C PRO A 116 5.37 2.17 2.04
N MET A 117 4.55 1.86 3.05
CA MET A 117 3.16 1.45 2.83
C MET A 117 2.31 2.64 2.35
N VAL A 118 2.48 3.81 2.96
CA VAL A 118 1.79 5.05 2.55
C VAL A 118 2.12 5.37 1.10
N GLU A 119 3.41 5.34 0.74
CA GLU A 119 3.88 5.60 -0.63
C GLU A 119 3.27 4.62 -1.64
N THR A 120 3.22 3.33 -1.29
CA THR A 120 2.58 2.29 -2.12
C THR A 120 1.10 2.63 -2.37
N LEU A 121 0.35 2.94 -1.31
CA LEU A 121 -1.09 3.19 -1.39
C LEU A 121 -1.44 4.53 -2.05
N GLU A 122 -0.56 5.53 -1.96
CA GLU A 122 -0.69 6.80 -2.68
C GLU A 122 -0.41 6.65 -4.17
N ALA A 123 0.63 5.90 -4.53
CA ALA A 123 0.97 5.64 -5.94
C ALA A 123 -0.12 4.86 -6.69
N MET A 124 -0.96 4.11 -5.96
CA MET A 124 -2.13 3.40 -6.52
C MET A 124 -3.31 4.32 -6.84
N ALA A 125 -3.38 5.53 -6.27
CA ALA A 125 -4.50 6.42 -6.51
C ALA A 125 -4.63 6.71 -8.02
N PRO A 126 -5.85 6.76 -8.57
CA PRO A 126 -6.02 7.21 -9.94
C PRO A 126 -5.40 8.60 -10.04
N ARG A 127 -4.44 8.76 -10.96
CA ARG A 127 -3.88 10.08 -11.22
C ARG A 127 -5.05 10.99 -11.54
N PRO A 128 -5.20 12.16 -10.90
CA PRO A 128 -6.14 13.14 -11.38
C PRO A 128 -5.82 13.32 -12.86
N ALA A 129 -6.82 13.14 -13.73
CA ALA A 129 -6.66 13.49 -15.13
C ALA A 129 -6.05 14.88 -15.09
N ALA A 130 -4.80 15.01 -15.57
CA ALA A 130 -4.18 16.31 -15.70
C ALA A 130 -5.25 17.13 -16.42
N ARG A 131 -5.75 18.20 -15.77
CA ARG A 131 -6.52 19.22 -16.50
C ARG A 131 -5.66 19.47 -17.72
N GLU A 132 -6.11 19.01 -18.88
CA GLU A 132 -5.46 19.32 -20.14
C GLU A 132 -5.25 20.82 -20.07
N ALA A 133 -3.99 21.22 -19.99
CA ALA A 133 -3.65 22.62 -19.93
C ALA A 133 -4.25 23.20 -21.21
N ALA A 134 -5.34 23.97 -21.04
CA ALA A 134 -5.92 24.70 -22.13
C ALA A 134 -4.77 25.43 -22.83
N PRO A 135 -4.65 25.35 -24.17
CA PRO A 135 -3.52 25.92 -24.86
C PRO A 135 -3.43 27.41 -24.51
N ALA A 136 -2.30 27.78 -23.90
CA ALA A 136 -1.95 29.16 -23.63
C ALA A 136 -1.73 29.86 -24.97
N GLY A 137 -2.78 30.49 -25.52
CA GLY A 137 -2.67 31.12 -26.84
C GLY A 137 -3.96 31.72 -27.41
N ALA A 138 -4.90 32.19 -26.59
CA ALA A 138 -6.12 32.85 -27.10
C ALA A 138 -6.54 34.06 -26.24
N ALA A 139 -5.58 34.89 -25.82
CA ALA A 139 -5.86 36.11 -25.06
C ALA A 139 -5.11 37.35 -25.60
N GLU A 140 -4.74 37.38 -26.88
CA GLU A 140 -4.08 38.54 -27.49
C GLU A 140 -4.59 38.81 -28.92
N LEU A 141 -5.91 38.99 -29.09
CA LEU A 141 -6.48 39.63 -30.28
C LEU A 141 -7.95 40.02 -30.05
N ALA A 142 -8.19 40.89 -29.07
CA ALA A 142 -9.50 41.54 -28.90
C ALA A 142 -9.38 42.95 -28.29
N LEU A 143 -8.35 43.70 -28.68
CA LEU A 143 -8.27 45.13 -28.43
C LEU A 143 -7.55 45.87 -29.57
N ALA A 144 -8.04 45.68 -30.80
CA ALA A 144 -7.74 46.54 -31.94
C ALA A 144 -8.76 46.29 -33.06
N ALA A 145 -9.99 46.77 -32.86
CA ALA A 145 -10.96 47.05 -33.92
C ALA A 145 -11.94 48.11 -33.43
#